data_AF-A0A3D0Z7E2-F1
#
_entry.id   AF-A0A3D0Z7E2-F1
#
_cell.length_a   1.000
_cell.length_b   1.000
_cell.length_c   1.000
_cell.angle_alpha   90.00
_cell.angle_beta   90.00
_cell.angle_gamma   90.00
#
_symmetry.space_group_name_H-M   'P 1'
#
loop_
_entity.id
_entity.type
_entity.pdbx_description
1 polymer ?
#
loop_
_entity_poly.entity_id
_entity_poly.type
_entity_poly.pdbx_seq_one_letter_code
_entity_poly.pdbx_strand_id
1 'polypeptide(L)' 'MRFMQDIPLSVSINEAVEICKKYGGEEDAPYINGVLGSVAKLLEPENPEGE' A
#
# COMPACT_ATOMS: atom_id res chain seq x y z
N MET A 1 -4.95 -2.86 -6.47
CA MET A 1 -5.55 -2.12 -5.31
C MET A 1 -7.07 -1.87 -5.40
N ARG A 2 -7.62 -1.25 -6.46
CA ARG A 2 -9.09 -1.12 -6.65
C ARG A 2 -9.60 -1.57 -8.03
N PHE A 3 -8.80 -1.36 -9.09
CA PHE A 3 -9.20 -1.62 -10.49
C PHE A 3 -8.38 -2.70 -11.20
N MET A 4 -7.21 -3.03 -10.65
CA MET A 4 -6.33 -4.12 -11.09
C MET A 4 -6.36 -5.19 -10.00
N GLN A 5 -7.14 -6.26 -10.21
CA GLN A 5 -7.31 -7.35 -9.23
C GLN A 5 -6.29 -8.48 -9.41
N ASP A 6 -5.67 -8.54 -10.59
CA ASP A 6 -4.56 -9.41 -10.95
C ASP A 6 -3.24 -9.00 -10.30
N ILE A 7 -3.12 -7.74 -9.87
CA ILE A 7 -1.93 -7.21 -9.20
C ILE A 7 -2.11 -7.29 -7.69
N PRO A 8 -1.23 -8.02 -6.96
CA PRO A 8 -1.28 -8.08 -5.51
C PRO A 8 -1.22 -6.68 -4.89
N LEU A 9 -1.97 -6.53 -3.79
CA LEU A 9 -2.07 -5.27 -3.05
C LEU A 9 -0.69 -4.76 -2.61
N SER A 10 0.13 -5.64 -2.04
CA SER A 10 1.48 -5.35 -1.57
C SER A 10 2.42 -4.85 -2.68
N VAL A 11 2.30 -5.41 -3.89
CA VAL A 11 3.09 -4.97 -5.05
C VAL A 11 2.73 -3.54 -5.42
N SER A 12 1.43 -3.21 -5.48
CA SER A 12 0.99 -1.83 -5.76
C SER A 12 1.51 -0.83 -4.72
N ILE A 13 1.56 -1.22 -3.45
CA ILE A 13 2.08 -0.36 -2.37
C ILE A 13 3.59 -0.15 -2.54
N ASN A 14 4.36 -1.21 -2.75
CA ASN A 14 5.80 -1.12 -2.91
C ASN A 14 6.19 -0.23 -4.09
N GLU A 15 5.54 -0.38 -5.25
CA GLU A 15 5.82 0.46 -6.41
C GLU A 15 5.47 1.94 -6.16
N ALA A 16 4.38 2.22 -5.43
CA ALA A 16 4.06 3.59 -5.04
C ALA A 16 5.13 4.20 -4.12
N VAL A 17 5.66 3.42 -3.17
CA VAL A 17 6.74 3.86 -2.28
C VAL A 17 8.05 4.10 -3.05
N GLU A 18 8.42 3.22 -3.98
CA GLU A 18 9.62 3.40 -4.81
C GLU A 18 9.52 4.62 -5.74
N ILE A 19 8.33 4.89 -6.30
CA ILE A 19 8.06 6.12 -7.06
C ILE A 19 8.25 7.35 -6.16
N CYS A 20 7.72 7.34 -4.94
CA CYS A 20 7.91 8.44 -3.99
C CYS A 20 9.38 8.64 -3.60
N LYS A 21 10.16 7.58 -3.39
CA LYS A 21 11.60 7.71 -3.13
C LYS A 21 12.35 8.37 -4.29
N LYS A 22 11.88 8.16 -5.53
CA LYS A 22 12.53 8.69 -6.74
C LYS A 22 12.16 10.14 -7.04
N TYR A 23 10.93 10.56 -6.72
CA TYR A 23 10.39 11.85 -7.17
C TYR A 23 9.82 12.74 -6.06
N GLY A 24 9.66 12.23 -4.84
CA GLY A 24 9.17 12.96 -3.67
C GLY A 24 10.28 13.46 -2.77
N GLY A 25 9.89 14.06 -1.64
CA GLY A 25 10.79 14.43 -0.55
C GLY A 25 11.14 13.25 0.36
N GLU A 26 12.14 13.44 1.22
CA GLU A 26 12.65 12.41 2.15
C GLU A 26 11.55 11.86 3.08
N GLU A 27 10.57 12.70 3.43
CA GLU A 27 9.47 12.34 4.34
C GLU A 27 8.26 11.71 3.61
N ASP A 28 8.20 11.78 2.28
CA ASP A 28 7.02 11.34 1.51
C ASP A 28 6.93 9.81 1.44
N ALA A 29 8.07 9.12 1.26
CA ALA A 29 8.10 7.66 1.19
C ALA A 29 7.59 6.97 2.47
N PRO A 30 8.06 7.32 3.70
CA PRO A 30 7.52 6.74 4.92
C PRO A 30 6.06 7.16 5.17
N TYR A 31 5.68 8.39 4.84
CA TYR A 31 4.28 8.85 4.95
C TYR A 31 3.34 8.03 4.06
N ILE A 32 3.67 7.87 2.77
CA ILE A 32 2.87 7.11 1.81
C ILE A 32 2.80 5.64 2.21
N ASN A 33 3.89 5.05 2.68
CA ASN A 33 3.88 3.68 3.18
C ASN A 33 2.87 3.50 4.35
N GLY A 34 2.82 4.44 5.29
CA GLY A 34 1.86 4.42 6.40
C GLY A 34 0.39 4.57 5.95
N VAL A 35 0.11 5.52 5.05
CA VAL A 35 -1.23 5.74 4.49
C VAL A 35 -1.70 4.51 3.71
N LEU A 36 -0.88 4.01 2.78
CA LEU A 36 -1.24 2.87 1.94
C LEU A 36 -1.35 1.57 2.74
N GLY A 37 -0.54 1.38 3.78
CA GLY A 37 -0.71 0.28 4.73
C GLY A 37 -2.04 0.32 5.49
N SER A 38 -2.52 1.52 5.83
CA SER A 38 -3.85 1.69 6.45
C SER A 38 -4.98 1.37 5.46
N VAL A 39 -4.84 1.84 4.21
CA VAL A 39 -5.76 1.49 3.12
C VAL A 39 -5.77 -0.02 2.87
N ALA A 40 -4.61 -0.68 2.97
CA ALA A 40 -4.50 -2.12 2.77
C ALA A 40 -5.40 -2.89 3.73
N LYS A 41 -5.33 -2.56 5.03
CA LYS A 41 -6.16 -3.16 6.09
C LYS A 41 -7.66 -2.92 5.90
N LEU A 42 -8.05 -1.80 5.29
CA LEU A 42 -9.46 -1.50 4.99
C LEU A 42 -9.99 -2.26 3.76
N LEU A 43 -9.09 -2.72 2.89
CA LEU A 43 -9.43 -3.46 1.67
C LEU A 43 -9.34 -4.97 1.86
N GLU A 44 -8.62 -5.43 2.89
CA GLU A 44 -8.73 -6.81 3.34
C GLU A 44 -10.17 -7.05 3.80
N PRO A 45 -10.90 -8.02 3.21
CA PRO A 45 -12.15 -8.46 3.80
C PRO A 45 -11.83 -8.93 5.22
N GLU A 46 -12.69 -8.62 6.20
CA GLU A 46 -12.51 -9.10 7.57
C GLU A 46 -12.15 -10.59 7.51
N ASN A 47 -10.92 -10.93 7.88
CA ASN A 47 -10.51 -12.30 8.05
C ASN A 47 -11.02 -12.73 9.42
N PRO A 48 -12.08 -13.54 9.54
CA PRO A 48 -12.54 -14.01 10.84
C PRO A 48 -11.54 -14.99 11.50
N GLU A 49 -10.46 -15.38 10.80
CA GLU A 49 -9.46 -16.35 11.24
C GLU A 49 -8.10 -15.68 11.52
N GLY A 50 -8.10 -14.66 12.37
CA GLY A 50 -6.89 -14.18 13.04
C GLY A 50 -6.68 -14.91 14.37
N GLU A 51 -6.12 -16.14 14.32
CA GLU A 51 -5.31 -16.71 15.41
C GLU A 51 -3.82 -16.56 15.08
#